data_AF-A0A822A943-F1
#
_entry.id   AF-A0A822A943-F1
#
_cell.length_a   1.000
_cell.length_b   1.000
_cell.length_c   1.000
_cell.angle_alpha   90.00
_cell.angle_beta   90.00
_cell.angle_gamma   90.00
#
_symmetry.space_group_name_H-M   'P 1'
#
loop_
_entity.id
_entity.type
_entity.pdbx_description
1 polymer ?
#
loop_
_entity_poly.entity_id
_entity_poly.type
_entity_poly.pdbx_seq_one_letter_code
_entity_poly.pdbx_strand_id
1 'polypeptide(L)'
;MRQIVNIIHNISRHDDGADELKKFDGLLILKDIQSKYSSVLGNEENLIISMAIILLSTPQQIRSDNKRMNKILTQLLQIIIEAAKSENYRHQGTLHLHVSEPLAVFTKLFTDDHSLKYVLNDAETNPKLDVSLKINLFIDLFMKFRDAFEEKNQLEQFTCTALLNILWSISFQDEYEMNLKKNQDFMKAIRNIASYSSENSIEHYALRSMESVKKSANGILDNLYEIHDSKTNDIAYQLLVYDTSNEKPMIMISYAHANNQFCDKILAEIEKKRRSISNLD
;
A
#
# COMPACT_ATOMS: atom_id res chain seq x y z
N MET A 1 3.21 3.45 30.54
CA MET A 1 2.84 2.47 29.49
C MET A 1 2.64 3.13 28.13
N ARG A 2 1.79 4.17 28.01
CA ARG A 2 1.58 4.94 26.76
C ARG A 2 2.85 5.37 26.02
N GLN A 3 3.84 5.95 26.72
CA GLN A 3 5.11 6.35 26.10
C GLN A 3 5.86 5.17 25.45
N ILE A 4 5.90 4.02 26.13
CA ILE A 4 6.57 2.82 25.63
C ILE A 4 5.86 2.29 24.38
N VAL A 5 4.53 2.24 24.40
CA VAL A 5 3.70 1.83 23.26
C VAL A 5 3.94 2.73 22.05
N ASN A 6 4.02 4.05 22.26
CA ASN A 6 4.31 5.01 21.19
C ASN A 6 5.72 4.84 20.62
N ILE A 7 6.72 4.59 21.47
CA ILE A 7 8.09 4.31 21.02
C ILE A 7 8.11 3.05 20.16
N ILE A 8 7.48 1.96 20.62
CA ILE A 8 7.45 0.70 19.86
C ILE A 8 6.72 0.89 18.52
N HIS A 9 5.59 1.61 18.52
CA HIS A 9 4.89 1.96 17.29
C HIS A 9 5.78 2.74 16.31
N ASN A 10 6.45 3.78 16.80
CA ASN A 10 7.35 4.59 16.00
C ASN A 10 8.54 3.81 15.45
N ILE A 11 9.04 2.81 16.18
CA ILE A 11 10.10 1.92 15.68
C ILE A 11 9.52 0.97 14.62
N SER A 12 8.32 0.42 14.86
CA SER A 12 7.69 -0.57 13.98
C SER A 12 7.32 -0.05 12.59
N ARG A 13 7.21 1.27 12.41
CA ARG A 13 6.90 1.90 11.12
C ARG A 13 8.12 2.04 10.19
N HIS A 14 9.31 1.69 10.67
CA HIS A 14 10.55 1.73 9.90
C HIS A 14 11.05 0.30 9.69
N ASP A 15 11.52 -0.03 8.49
CA ASP A 15 11.94 -1.39 8.18
C ASP A 15 13.07 -1.90 9.09
N ASP A 16 14.10 -1.08 9.28
CA ASP A 16 15.22 -1.40 10.19
C ASP A 16 14.74 -1.57 11.63
N GLY A 17 13.84 -0.68 12.07
CA GLY A 17 13.24 -0.74 13.40
C GLY A 17 12.34 -1.98 13.58
N ALA A 18 11.56 -2.32 12.57
CA ALA A 18 10.71 -3.50 12.57
C ALA A 18 11.55 -4.79 12.60
N ASP A 19 12.68 -4.82 11.90
CA ASP A 19 13.60 -5.95 11.92
C ASP A 19 14.31 -6.10 13.26
N GLU A 20 14.76 -5.01 13.89
CA GLU A 20 15.27 -5.04 15.26
C GLU A 20 14.22 -5.55 16.24
N LEU A 21 12.99 -5.02 16.20
CA LEU A 21 11.91 -5.49 17.07
C LEU A 21 11.62 -6.98 16.89
N LYS A 22 11.70 -7.51 15.66
CA LYS A 22 11.51 -8.95 15.41
C LYS A 22 12.62 -9.81 16.01
N LYS A 23 13.87 -9.34 16.05
CA LYS A 23 14.99 -10.06 16.70
C LYS A 23 14.76 -10.29 18.20
N PHE A 24 14.00 -9.39 18.84
CA PHE A 24 13.67 -9.45 20.26
C PHE A 24 12.22 -9.92 20.53
N ASP A 25 11.64 -10.72 19.62
CA ASP A 25 10.27 -11.25 19.77
C ASP A 25 9.20 -10.16 20.00
N GLY A 26 9.41 -8.95 19.46
CA GLY A 26 8.56 -7.78 19.71
C GLY A 26 7.08 -8.00 19.37
N LEU A 27 6.78 -8.82 18.35
CA LEU A 27 5.41 -9.21 18.02
C LEU A 27 4.75 -10.04 19.14
N LEU A 28 5.47 -10.99 19.72
CA LEU A 28 4.97 -11.81 20.82
C LEU A 28 4.79 -10.95 22.07
N ILE A 29 5.76 -10.08 22.37
CA ILE A 29 5.69 -9.14 23.51
C ILE A 29 4.47 -8.23 23.39
N LEU A 30 4.21 -7.65 22.21
CA LEU A 30 3.05 -6.76 22.02
C LEU A 30 1.72 -7.50 22.17
N LYS A 31 1.61 -8.72 21.62
CA LYS A 31 0.43 -9.57 21.79
C LYS A 31 0.21 -9.94 23.26
N ASP A 32 1.28 -10.26 23.99
CA ASP A 32 1.24 -10.58 25.41
C ASP A 32 0.82 -9.37 26.26
N ILE A 33 1.41 -8.19 26.00
CA ILE A 33 1.01 -6.92 26.65
C ILE A 33 -0.48 -6.66 26.41
N GLN A 34 -0.92 -6.78 25.17
CA GLN A 34 -2.31 -6.52 24.84
C GLN A 34 -3.26 -7.51 25.51
N SER A 35 -2.91 -8.79 25.55
CA SER A 35 -3.73 -9.81 26.22
C SER A 35 -3.78 -9.58 27.74
N LYS A 36 -2.62 -9.43 28.38
CA LYS A 36 -2.48 -9.33 29.85
C LYS A 36 -3.00 -8.01 30.42
N TYR A 37 -2.85 -6.92 29.67
CA TYR A 37 -3.21 -5.58 30.14
C TYR A 37 -4.44 -5.01 29.42
N SER A 38 -5.17 -5.80 28.63
CA SER A 38 -6.37 -5.37 27.89
C SER A 38 -7.40 -4.61 28.75
N SER A 39 -7.58 -5.02 30.01
CA SER A 39 -8.53 -4.39 30.95
C SER A 39 -8.06 -3.05 31.54
N VAL A 40 -6.76 -2.76 31.44
CA VAL A 40 -6.13 -1.55 31.99
C VAL A 40 -5.70 -0.58 30.87
N LEU A 41 -5.43 -1.11 29.68
CA LEU A 41 -5.15 -0.33 28.49
C LEU A 41 -6.42 0.41 28.04
N GLY A 42 -6.31 1.71 27.79
CA GLY A 42 -7.36 2.45 27.13
C GLY A 42 -7.59 1.94 25.71
N ASN A 43 -8.72 2.32 25.11
CA ASN A 43 -9.00 2.03 23.70
C ASN A 43 -7.87 2.55 22.79
N GLU A 44 -7.22 3.64 23.22
CA GLU A 44 -6.16 4.33 22.50
C GLU A 44 -4.87 3.51 22.43
N GLU A 45 -4.35 3.11 23.58
CA GLU A 45 -3.16 2.28 23.65
C GLU A 45 -3.41 0.93 22.96
N ASN A 46 -4.61 0.37 23.09
CA ASN A 46 -4.99 -0.84 22.37
C ASN A 46 -4.96 -0.66 20.85
N LEU A 47 -5.36 0.50 20.34
CA LEU A 47 -5.30 0.79 18.91
C LEU A 47 -3.84 0.94 18.45
N ILE A 48 -3.01 1.70 19.16
CA ILE A 48 -1.60 1.90 18.81
C ILE A 48 -0.82 0.58 18.86
N ILE A 49 -1.06 -0.25 19.89
CA ILE A 49 -0.48 -1.61 19.96
C ILE A 49 -0.95 -2.43 18.76
N SER A 50 -2.22 -2.34 18.37
CA SER A 50 -2.74 -3.06 17.21
C SER A 50 -2.08 -2.61 15.90
N MET A 51 -1.86 -1.31 15.71
CA MET A 51 -1.11 -0.77 14.57
C MET A 51 0.31 -1.33 14.54
N ALA A 52 1.02 -1.32 15.67
CA ALA A 52 2.37 -1.89 15.77
C ALA A 52 2.40 -3.41 15.49
N ILE A 53 1.42 -4.16 16.01
CA ILE A 53 1.26 -5.60 15.71
C ILE A 53 1.08 -5.82 14.22
N ILE A 54 0.24 -5.03 13.54
CA ILE A 54 0.03 -5.12 12.09
C ILE A 54 1.33 -4.85 11.35
N LEU A 55 2.02 -3.76 11.68
CA LEU A 55 3.29 -3.38 11.07
C LEU A 55 4.39 -4.43 11.25
N LEU A 56 4.38 -5.18 12.35
CA LEU A 56 5.33 -6.29 12.57
C LEU A 56 4.87 -7.63 12.01
N SER A 57 3.58 -7.81 11.73
CA SER A 57 3.01 -9.08 11.27
C SER A 57 3.29 -9.37 9.80
N THR A 58 3.28 -10.66 9.46
CA THR A 58 3.27 -11.14 8.07
C THR A 58 1.86 -11.11 7.48
N PRO A 59 1.69 -11.10 6.14
CA PRO A 59 0.38 -11.19 5.50
C PRO A 59 -0.46 -12.41 5.93
N GLN A 60 0.18 -13.55 6.20
CA GLN A 60 -0.51 -14.77 6.67
C GLN A 60 -1.05 -14.60 8.10
N GLN A 61 -0.27 -13.97 8.98
CA GLN A 61 -0.71 -13.70 10.36
C GLN A 61 -1.86 -12.69 10.39
N ILE A 62 -1.84 -11.68 9.53
CA ILE A 62 -2.93 -10.69 9.39
C ILE A 62 -4.24 -11.37 9.00
N ARG A 63 -4.21 -12.25 7.99
CA ARG A 63 -5.39 -12.99 7.49
C ARG A 63 -6.02 -13.95 8.52
N SER A 64 -5.26 -14.36 9.53
CA SER A 64 -5.77 -15.25 10.59
C SER A 64 -6.65 -14.55 11.63
N ASP A 65 -6.71 -13.21 11.64
CA ASP A 65 -7.43 -12.40 12.67
C ASP A 65 -8.42 -11.39 12.08
N ASN A 66 -9.20 -11.83 11.07
CA ASN A 66 -10.03 -10.94 10.23
C ASN A 66 -11.08 -10.12 11.01
N LYS A 67 -11.77 -10.70 12.01
CA LYS A 67 -12.83 -9.98 12.75
C LYS A 67 -12.26 -8.81 13.55
N ARG A 68 -11.13 -9.02 14.21
CA ARG A 68 -10.47 -7.96 14.99
C ARG A 68 -9.87 -6.91 14.06
N MET A 69 -9.30 -7.34 12.93
CA MET A 69 -8.75 -6.46 11.89
C MET A 69 -9.81 -5.48 11.38
N ASN A 70 -11.02 -5.94 11.08
CA ASN A 70 -12.11 -5.09 10.58
C ASN A 70 -12.45 -3.94 11.56
N LYS A 71 -12.50 -4.21 12.86
CA LYS A 71 -12.72 -3.17 13.87
C LYS A 71 -11.59 -2.13 13.87
N ILE A 72 -10.34 -2.58 13.77
CA ILE A 72 -9.16 -1.70 13.71
C ILE A 72 -9.21 -0.86 12.44
N LEU A 73 -9.46 -1.47 11.28
CA LEU A 73 -9.57 -0.80 9.98
C LEU A 73 -10.63 0.32 10.01
N THR A 74 -11.81 0.05 10.58
CA THR A 74 -12.87 1.06 10.74
C THR A 74 -12.41 2.23 11.60
N GLN A 75 -11.74 1.97 12.73
CA GLN A 75 -11.21 3.02 13.60
C GLN A 75 -10.13 3.85 12.91
N LEU A 76 -9.23 3.23 12.15
CA LEU A 76 -8.18 3.93 11.41
C LEU A 76 -8.76 4.81 10.29
N LEU A 77 -9.77 4.30 9.56
CA LEU A 77 -10.47 5.10 8.55
C LEU A 77 -11.16 6.31 9.20
N GLN A 78 -11.80 6.12 10.35
CA GLN A 78 -12.42 7.23 11.09
C GLN A 78 -11.39 8.29 11.51
N ILE A 79 -10.19 7.88 11.95
CA ILE A 79 -9.10 8.80 12.28
C ILE A 79 -8.67 9.60 11.05
N ILE A 80 -8.55 8.97 9.88
CA ILE A 80 -8.22 9.67 8.62
C ILE A 80 -9.30 10.70 8.27
N ILE A 81 -10.58 10.33 8.37
CA ILE A 81 -11.71 11.22 8.11
C ILE A 81 -11.67 12.45 9.01
N GLU A 82 -11.43 12.26 10.32
CA GLU A 82 -11.37 13.38 11.26
C GLU A 82 -10.09 14.22 11.07
N ALA A 83 -8.95 13.60 10.80
CA ALA A 83 -7.70 14.30 10.52
C ALA A 83 -7.82 15.18 9.27
N ALA A 84 -8.51 14.71 8.23
CA ALA A 84 -8.75 15.45 6.99
C ALA A 84 -9.58 16.75 7.19
N LYS A 85 -10.32 16.88 8.30
CA LYS A 85 -11.05 18.10 8.67
C LYS A 85 -10.18 19.14 9.35
N SER A 86 -9.00 18.75 9.84
CA SER A 86 -8.08 19.65 10.54
C SER A 86 -7.05 20.25 9.58
N GLU A 87 -6.65 21.51 9.81
CA GLU A 87 -5.62 22.17 9.00
C GLU A 87 -4.24 21.49 9.11
N ASN A 88 -3.93 20.96 10.29
CA ASN A 88 -2.65 20.30 10.57
C ASN A 88 -2.67 18.78 10.32
N TYR A 89 -3.75 18.25 9.73
CA TYR A 89 -3.93 16.83 9.44
C TYR A 89 -3.71 15.91 10.65
N ARG A 90 -4.08 16.42 11.83
CA ARG A 90 -4.06 15.71 13.10
C ARG A 90 -5.47 15.56 13.62
N HIS A 91 -5.80 14.37 14.11
CA HIS A 91 -7.08 14.17 14.76
C HIS A 91 -7.18 15.06 16.02
N GLN A 92 -8.21 15.92 16.08
CA GLN A 92 -8.59 16.63 17.30
C GLN A 92 -9.28 15.62 18.23
N GLY A 93 -8.60 15.30 19.34
CA GLY A 93 -9.00 14.23 20.25
C GLY A 93 -7.78 13.68 20.97
N THR A 94 -7.97 12.69 21.83
CA THR A 94 -6.95 12.23 22.78
C THR A 94 -5.76 11.48 22.14
N LEU A 95 -5.90 10.93 20.91
CA LEU A 95 -4.79 10.22 20.23
C LEU A 95 -3.73 11.14 19.58
N HIS A 96 -4.10 12.36 19.17
CA HIS A 96 -3.22 13.31 18.46
C HIS A 96 -2.30 12.69 17.37
N LEU A 97 -2.82 11.74 16.58
CA LEU A 97 -2.08 11.15 15.46
C LEU A 97 -2.10 12.05 14.23
N HIS A 98 -0.97 12.13 13.53
CA HIS A 98 -0.91 12.63 12.17
C HIS A 98 -1.50 11.60 11.20
N VAL A 99 -2.13 12.07 10.11
CA VAL A 99 -2.80 11.22 9.11
C VAL A 99 -1.87 10.16 8.49
N SER A 100 -0.55 10.42 8.45
CA SER A 100 0.46 9.44 7.99
C SER A 100 0.42 8.11 8.73
N GLU A 101 0.11 8.12 10.03
CA GLU A 101 0.21 6.92 10.89
C GLU A 101 -0.84 5.85 10.50
N PRO A 102 -2.14 6.14 10.41
CA PRO A 102 -3.11 5.17 9.88
C PRO A 102 -2.88 4.84 8.39
N LEU A 103 -2.39 5.77 7.57
CA LEU A 103 -2.08 5.51 6.16
C LEU A 103 -0.96 4.48 5.99
N ALA A 104 0.07 4.54 6.83
CA ALA A 104 1.15 3.55 6.86
C ALA A 104 0.60 2.13 7.06
N VAL A 105 -0.34 1.96 7.99
CA VAL A 105 -1.01 0.69 8.24
C VAL A 105 -1.82 0.23 7.03
N PHE A 106 -2.56 1.14 6.37
CA PHE A 106 -3.31 0.81 5.17
C PHE A 106 -2.43 0.38 4.01
N THR A 107 -1.28 1.03 3.77
CA THR A 107 -0.36 0.58 2.70
C THR A 107 0.10 -0.86 2.89
N LYS A 108 0.32 -1.29 4.13
CA LYS A 108 0.66 -2.68 4.42
C LYS A 108 -0.52 -3.62 4.19
N LEU A 109 -1.72 -3.24 4.63
CA LEU A 109 -2.91 -4.09 4.59
C LEU A 109 -3.55 -4.19 3.20
N PHE A 110 -3.46 -3.15 2.38
CA PHE A 110 -4.10 -3.11 1.06
C PHE A 110 -3.35 -3.90 -0.01
N THR A 111 -2.23 -4.53 0.35
CA THR A 111 -1.65 -5.63 -0.42
C THR A 111 -2.55 -6.87 -0.46
N ASP A 112 -3.57 -6.93 0.39
CA ASP A 112 -4.60 -7.98 0.45
C ASP A 112 -5.98 -7.39 0.11
N ASP A 113 -6.61 -7.94 -0.95
CA ASP A 113 -7.88 -7.44 -1.50
C ASP A 113 -9.02 -7.43 -0.46
N HIS A 114 -9.01 -8.35 0.50
CA HIS A 114 -10.07 -8.42 1.51
C HIS A 114 -10.05 -7.20 2.43
N SER A 115 -8.87 -6.74 2.85
CA SER A 115 -8.74 -5.55 3.70
C SER A 115 -9.13 -4.28 2.96
N LEU A 116 -8.74 -4.16 1.69
CA LEU A 116 -9.13 -3.06 0.81
C LEU A 116 -10.65 -3.01 0.62
N LYS A 117 -11.26 -4.13 0.22
CA LYS A 117 -12.71 -4.25 0.00
C LYS A 117 -13.49 -3.94 1.27
N TYR A 118 -13.04 -4.43 2.43
CA TYR A 118 -13.67 -4.10 3.69
C TYR A 118 -13.65 -2.59 3.96
N VAL A 119 -12.50 -1.93 3.81
CA VAL A 119 -12.39 -0.48 4.07
C VAL A 119 -13.31 0.32 3.14
N LEU A 120 -13.33 0.00 1.85
CA LEU A 120 -14.11 0.74 0.87
C LEU A 120 -15.61 0.42 0.96
N ASN A 121 -15.99 -0.84 1.06
CA ASN A 121 -17.39 -1.28 0.94
C ASN A 121 -18.10 -1.35 2.29
N ASP A 122 -17.44 -1.91 3.31
CA ASP A 122 -18.12 -2.41 4.53
C ASP A 122 -17.86 -1.56 5.79
N ALA A 123 -16.75 -0.83 5.85
CA ALA A 123 -16.39 -0.05 7.03
C ALA A 123 -17.45 1.04 7.30
N GLU A 124 -18.03 1.00 8.50
CA GLU A 124 -19.06 1.94 8.96
C GLU A 124 -18.40 3.19 9.56
N THR A 125 -18.52 4.32 8.87
CA THR A 125 -17.92 5.61 9.28
C THR A 125 -18.98 6.59 9.77
N ASN A 126 -18.54 7.60 10.52
CA ASN A 126 -19.37 8.74 10.92
C ASN A 126 -18.67 10.07 10.57
N PRO A 127 -19.11 10.83 9.55
CA PRO A 127 -20.31 10.59 8.73
C PRO A 127 -20.18 9.33 7.88
N LYS A 128 -21.31 8.74 7.50
CA LYS A 128 -21.34 7.57 6.61
C LYS A 128 -20.84 7.98 5.22
N LEU A 129 -19.74 7.39 4.79
CA LEU A 129 -19.18 7.58 3.46
C LEU A 129 -19.47 6.33 2.62
N ASP A 130 -19.93 6.54 1.40
CA ASP A 130 -19.99 5.47 0.40
C ASP A 130 -18.60 5.23 -0.22
N VAL A 131 -18.50 4.20 -1.05
CA VAL A 131 -17.25 3.81 -1.76
C VAL A 131 -16.66 4.99 -2.52
N SER A 132 -17.50 5.76 -3.23
CA SER A 132 -17.05 6.88 -4.06
C SER A 132 -16.44 7.99 -3.22
N LEU A 133 -17.09 8.32 -2.10
CA LEU A 133 -16.61 9.32 -1.15
C LEU A 133 -15.32 8.87 -0.43
N LYS A 134 -15.16 7.58 -0.14
CA LYS A 134 -13.92 7.04 0.45
C LYS A 134 -12.76 7.09 -0.55
N ILE A 135 -12.98 6.75 -1.82
CA ILE A 135 -11.96 6.90 -2.87
C ILE A 135 -11.59 8.38 -3.03
N ASN A 136 -12.59 9.27 -3.11
CA ASN A 136 -12.35 10.72 -3.20
C ASN A 136 -11.59 11.27 -1.98
N LEU A 137 -11.86 10.77 -0.77
CA LEU A 137 -11.08 11.14 0.42
C LEU A 137 -9.57 10.89 0.23
N PHE A 138 -9.20 9.72 -0.31
CA PHE A 138 -7.79 9.42 -0.59
C PHE A 138 -7.22 10.28 -1.72
N ILE A 139 -8.00 10.53 -2.78
CA ILE A 139 -7.59 11.43 -3.86
C ILE A 139 -7.38 12.86 -3.33
N ASP A 140 -8.32 13.40 -2.56
CA ASP A 140 -8.26 14.76 -2.05
C ASP A 140 -7.07 14.95 -1.10
N LEU A 141 -6.81 13.96 -0.24
CA LEU A 141 -5.61 13.94 0.59
C LEU A 141 -4.34 13.90 -0.27
N PHE A 142 -4.28 13.04 -1.30
CA PHE A 142 -3.13 12.98 -2.20
C PHE A 142 -2.88 14.33 -2.88
N MET A 143 -3.92 14.95 -3.41
CA MET A 143 -3.83 16.23 -4.10
C MET A 143 -3.34 17.37 -3.19
N LYS A 144 -3.64 17.31 -1.89
CA LYS A 144 -3.11 18.26 -0.90
C LYS A 144 -1.63 18.05 -0.58
N PHE A 145 -1.16 16.80 -0.54
CA PHE A 145 0.24 16.50 -0.19
C PHE A 145 1.17 16.37 -1.40
N ARG A 146 0.67 16.41 -2.64
CA ARG A 146 1.46 16.11 -3.84
C ARG A 146 2.67 17.04 -4.04
N ASP A 147 2.56 18.29 -3.61
CA ASP A 147 3.63 19.28 -3.79
C ASP A 147 4.81 18.97 -2.84
N ALA A 148 4.61 18.13 -1.81
CA ALA A 148 5.65 17.70 -0.89
C ALA A 148 6.78 16.92 -1.56
N PHE A 149 6.57 16.37 -2.76
CA PHE A 149 7.65 15.74 -3.54
C PHE A 149 8.76 16.72 -3.94
N GLU A 150 8.45 18.01 -4.03
CA GLU A 150 9.43 19.07 -4.36
C GLU A 150 10.02 19.71 -3.08
N GLU A 151 9.41 19.44 -1.92
CA GLU A 151 9.81 20.00 -0.64
C GLU A 151 10.83 19.13 0.11
N LYS A 152 11.29 19.61 1.28
CA LYS A 152 12.20 18.85 2.17
C LYS A 152 11.47 18.16 3.33
N ASN A 153 10.14 18.29 3.43
CA ASN A 153 9.39 17.74 4.54
C ASN A 153 9.20 16.22 4.38
N GLN A 154 10.05 15.44 5.05
CA GLN A 154 10.05 13.98 4.99
C GLN A 154 8.72 13.35 5.42
N LEU A 155 8.02 13.93 6.39
CA LEU A 155 6.73 13.39 6.87
C LEU A 155 5.64 13.54 5.80
N GLU A 156 5.62 14.66 5.11
CA GLU A 156 4.65 14.93 4.04
C GLU A 156 4.97 14.13 2.78
N GLN A 157 6.25 13.97 2.44
CA GLN A 157 6.70 13.07 1.38
C GLN A 157 6.28 11.61 1.65
N PHE A 158 6.48 11.14 2.88
CA PHE A 158 6.01 9.82 3.32
C PHE A 158 4.48 9.71 3.19
N THR A 159 3.75 10.73 3.65
CA THR A 159 2.28 10.78 3.58
C THR A 159 1.79 10.69 2.13
N CYS A 160 2.39 11.48 1.24
CA CYS A 160 2.05 11.47 -0.17
C CYS A 160 2.34 10.12 -0.85
N THR A 161 3.50 9.53 -0.54
CA THR A 161 3.89 8.21 -1.06
C THR A 161 2.95 7.11 -0.57
N ALA A 162 2.54 7.17 0.70
CA ALA A 162 1.57 6.23 1.25
C ALA A 162 0.22 6.32 0.52
N LEU A 163 -0.27 7.55 0.30
CA LEU A 163 -1.52 7.80 -0.44
C LEU A 163 -1.44 7.29 -1.87
N LEU A 164 -0.31 7.52 -2.56
CA LEU A 164 -0.12 7.04 -3.92
C LEU A 164 -0.12 5.50 -4.00
N ASN A 165 0.51 4.81 -3.04
CA ASN A 165 0.48 3.35 -2.94
C ASN A 165 -0.93 2.81 -2.62
N ILE A 166 -1.71 3.51 -1.79
CA ILE A 166 -3.12 3.18 -1.55
C ILE A 166 -3.92 3.33 -2.84
N LEU A 167 -3.77 4.43 -3.56
CA LEU A 167 -4.46 4.69 -4.82
C LEU A 167 -4.08 3.69 -5.91
N TRP A 168 -2.82 3.24 -5.93
CA TRP A 168 -2.40 2.13 -6.77
C TRP A 168 -3.07 0.81 -6.39
N SER A 169 -3.17 0.51 -5.10
CA SER A 169 -3.90 -0.68 -4.63
C SER A 169 -5.38 -0.64 -5.05
N ILE A 170 -6.01 0.54 -5.01
CA ILE A 170 -7.38 0.77 -5.48
C ILE A 170 -7.48 0.55 -7.00
N SER A 171 -6.49 0.99 -7.78
CA SER A 171 -6.56 0.89 -9.25
C SER A 171 -6.50 -0.53 -9.77
N PHE A 172 -6.02 -1.51 -8.98
CA PHE A 172 -6.08 -2.93 -9.34
C PHE A 172 -7.50 -3.51 -9.39
N GLN A 173 -8.49 -2.81 -8.82
CA GLN A 173 -9.87 -3.30 -8.77
C GLN A 173 -10.68 -2.63 -9.87
N ASP A 174 -11.07 -3.40 -10.89
CA ASP A 174 -11.87 -2.91 -12.03
C ASP A 174 -13.14 -2.15 -11.60
N GLU A 175 -13.75 -2.57 -10.49
CA GLU A 175 -14.96 -1.95 -9.94
C GLU A 175 -14.76 -0.47 -9.50
N TYR A 176 -13.52 -0.03 -9.28
CA TYR A 176 -13.20 1.33 -8.83
C TYR A 176 -12.58 2.21 -9.92
N GLU A 177 -12.40 1.68 -11.14
CA GLU A 177 -11.76 2.38 -12.26
C GLU A 177 -12.45 3.73 -12.57
N MET A 178 -13.78 3.72 -12.69
CA MET A 178 -14.57 4.92 -12.99
C MET A 178 -14.44 5.99 -11.89
N ASN A 179 -14.31 5.58 -10.62
CA ASN A 179 -14.15 6.52 -9.51
C ASN A 179 -12.82 7.27 -9.60
N LEU A 180 -11.75 6.57 -9.97
CA LEU A 180 -10.43 7.18 -10.17
C LEU A 180 -10.41 8.08 -11.41
N LYS A 181 -10.89 7.58 -12.56
CA LYS A 181 -10.89 8.31 -13.84
C LYS A 181 -11.75 9.58 -13.85
N LYS A 182 -12.80 9.62 -13.04
CA LYS A 182 -13.70 10.79 -12.95
C LYS A 182 -12.95 12.04 -12.47
N ASN A 183 -11.89 11.90 -11.69
CA ASN A 183 -11.10 13.02 -11.20
C ASN A 183 -9.95 13.36 -12.17
N GLN A 184 -10.20 14.30 -13.09
CA GLN A 184 -9.23 14.67 -14.13
C GLN A 184 -7.97 15.36 -13.58
N ASP A 185 -8.09 16.11 -12.49
CA ASP A 185 -6.95 16.76 -11.85
C ASP A 185 -6.01 15.73 -11.23
N PHE A 186 -6.58 14.70 -10.59
CA PHE A 186 -5.83 13.53 -10.12
C PHE A 186 -5.13 12.82 -11.28
N MET A 187 -5.85 12.49 -12.36
CA MET A 187 -5.25 11.82 -13.52
C MET A 187 -4.11 12.65 -14.14
N LYS A 188 -4.27 13.97 -14.23
CA LYS A 188 -3.20 14.87 -14.70
C LYS A 188 -1.99 14.83 -13.78
N ALA A 189 -2.19 14.84 -12.45
CA ALA A 189 -1.11 14.74 -11.48
C ALA A 189 -0.35 13.40 -11.62
N ILE A 190 -1.07 12.28 -11.76
CA ILE A 190 -0.44 10.96 -11.97
C ILE A 190 0.38 10.92 -13.26
N ARG A 191 -0.13 11.45 -14.39
CA ARG A 191 0.62 11.52 -15.65
C ARG A 191 1.88 12.37 -15.52
N ASN A 192 1.82 13.48 -14.79
CA ASN A 192 2.99 14.31 -14.53
C ASN A 192 4.03 13.56 -13.70
N ILE A 193 3.60 12.84 -12.65
CA ILE A 193 4.50 12.05 -11.81
C ILE A 193 5.18 10.94 -12.62
N ALA A 194 4.42 10.22 -13.45
CA ALA A 194 4.93 9.15 -14.31
C ALA A 194 5.97 9.65 -15.34
N SER A 195 5.82 10.89 -15.83
CA SER A 195 6.70 11.48 -16.85
C SER A 195 8.01 12.05 -16.30
N TYR A 196 8.15 12.25 -14.99
CA TYR A 196 9.42 12.70 -14.41
C TYR A 196 10.52 11.63 -14.56
N SER A 197 11.72 12.08 -14.96
CA SER A 197 12.87 11.22 -15.19
C SER A 197 13.50 10.72 -13.88
N SER A 198 13.43 11.50 -12.80
CA SER A 198 14.01 11.13 -11.52
C SER A 198 13.14 10.07 -10.82
N GLU A 199 13.79 8.99 -10.41
CA GLU A 199 13.26 8.15 -9.34
C GLU A 199 13.33 8.97 -8.05
N ASN A 200 12.26 9.68 -7.72
CA ASN A 200 12.13 10.29 -6.39
C ASN A 200 11.96 9.14 -5.38
N SER A 201 13.08 8.54 -4.98
CA SER A 201 13.15 7.56 -3.91
C SER A 201 13.28 8.30 -2.59
N ILE A 202 12.29 8.13 -1.73
CA ILE A 202 12.42 8.50 -0.32
C ILE A 202 13.34 7.45 0.30
N GLU A 203 14.65 7.73 0.38
CA GLU A 203 15.67 6.80 0.89
C GLU A 203 15.50 6.47 2.39
N HIS A 204 14.77 7.32 3.12
CA HIS A 204 14.53 7.16 4.55
C HIS A 204 13.03 7.24 4.80
N TYR A 205 12.47 6.34 5.59
CA TYR A 205 11.04 6.27 5.97
C TYR A 205 10.11 5.45 5.07
N ALA A 206 10.57 4.80 3.99
CA ALA A 206 9.71 3.88 3.24
C ALA A 206 9.49 2.56 3.99
N LEU A 207 8.23 2.11 4.10
CA LEU A 207 7.91 0.74 4.51
C LEU A 207 8.22 -0.22 3.36
N ARG A 208 8.63 -1.48 3.61
CA ARG A 208 8.79 -2.51 2.55
C ARG A 208 7.57 -2.70 1.66
N SER A 209 6.39 -2.38 2.18
CA SER A 209 5.12 -2.47 1.45
C SER A 209 4.85 -1.27 0.55
N MET A 210 5.68 -0.22 0.59
CA MET A 210 5.57 0.93 -0.28
C MET A 210 6.55 0.80 -1.44
N GLU A 211 6.02 1.05 -2.63
CA GLU A 211 6.78 1.12 -3.87
C GLU A 211 7.11 2.58 -4.19
N SER A 212 8.10 2.78 -5.07
CA SER A 212 8.56 4.12 -5.43
C SER A 212 7.44 4.95 -6.06
N VAL A 213 7.51 6.27 -5.89
CA VAL A 213 6.52 7.22 -6.39
C VAL A 213 6.25 7.01 -7.89
N LYS A 214 7.33 6.87 -8.67
CA LYS A 214 7.25 6.65 -10.12
C LYS A 214 6.61 5.30 -10.47
N LYS A 215 6.99 4.23 -9.78
CA LYS A 215 6.43 2.88 -10.03
C LYS A 215 4.94 2.85 -9.71
N SER A 216 4.53 3.43 -8.58
CA SER A 216 3.11 3.52 -8.21
C SER A 216 2.30 4.36 -9.20
N ALA A 217 2.83 5.49 -9.68
CA ALA A 217 2.17 6.30 -10.70
C ALA A 217 2.00 5.56 -12.04
N ASN A 218 3.05 4.89 -12.51
CA ASN A 218 2.98 4.05 -13.72
C ASN A 218 1.96 2.93 -13.55
N GLY A 219 2.00 2.22 -12.42
CA GLY A 219 1.06 1.14 -12.13
C GLY A 219 -0.40 1.60 -12.08
N ILE A 220 -0.68 2.83 -11.61
CA ILE A 220 -2.02 3.43 -11.70
C ILE A 220 -2.44 3.60 -13.17
N LEU A 221 -1.59 4.19 -14.01
CA LEU A 221 -1.91 4.43 -15.42
C LEU A 221 -2.10 3.13 -16.20
N ASP A 222 -1.25 2.13 -15.94
CA ASP A 222 -1.30 0.81 -16.56
C ASP A 222 -2.62 0.11 -16.22
N ASN A 223 -2.98 0.07 -14.92
CA ASN A 223 -4.21 -0.57 -14.45
C ASN A 223 -5.48 0.15 -14.95
N LEU A 224 -5.43 1.47 -15.12
CA LEU A 224 -6.56 2.24 -15.65
C LEU A 224 -6.60 2.23 -17.18
N TYR A 225 -5.71 1.53 -17.89
CA TYR A 225 -5.62 1.55 -19.35
C TYR A 225 -5.50 2.98 -19.94
N GLU A 226 -4.88 3.89 -19.19
CA GLU A 226 -4.73 5.32 -19.52
C GLU A 226 -3.38 5.61 -20.20
N ILE A 227 -2.72 4.58 -20.72
CA ILE A 227 -1.56 4.72 -21.59
C ILE A 227 -2.07 5.37 -22.89
N HIS A 228 -2.04 6.70 -22.92
CA HIS A 228 -2.10 7.43 -24.17
C HIS A 228 -0.93 6.98 -25.04
N ASP A 229 -1.30 6.46 -26.20
CA ASP A 229 -0.48 6.26 -27.39
C ASP A 229 0.68 7.25 -27.43
N SER A 230 1.83 6.81 -26.91
CA SER A 230 3.09 7.49 -27.10
C SER A 230 3.97 6.48 -27.82
N LYS A 231 4.20 6.79 -29.09
CA LYS A 231 5.25 6.23 -29.96
C LYS A 231 6.66 6.45 -29.39
N THR A 232 6.82 6.40 -28.08
CA THR A 232 8.02 6.67 -27.29
C THR A 232 8.25 5.65 -26.17
N ASN A 233 7.27 4.81 -25.81
CA ASN A 233 7.52 3.67 -24.91
C ASN A 233 7.93 2.38 -25.62
N ASP A 234 7.96 2.40 -26.96
CA ASP A 234 8.63 1.36 -27.73
C ASP A 234 10.14 1.37 -27.48
N ILE A 235 10.74 2.43 -26.93
CA ILE A 235 12.18 2.44 -26.60
C ILE A 235 12.49 1.65 -25.33
N ALA A 236 11.61 1.61 -24.32
CA ALA A 236 11.83 0.77 -23.13
C ALA A 236 11.57 -0.72 -23.42
N TYR A 237 10.60 -1.03 -24.30
CA TYR A 237 10.40 -2.38 -24.81
C TYR A 237 11.46 -2.79 -25.85
N GLN A 238 11.99 -1.87 -26.67
CA GLN A 238 13.08 -2.16 -27.61
C GLN A 238 14.47 -2.21 -26.96
N LEU A 239 14.70 -1.49 -25.86
CA LEU A 239 15.94 -1.60 -25.06
C LEU A 239 16.00 -2.91 -24.24
N LEU A 240 14.88 -3.57 -24.00
CA LEU A 240 14.85 -4.94 -23.48
C LEU A 240 14.99 -6.02 -24.58
N VAL A 241 14.94 -5.62 -25.86
CA VAL A 241 15.01 -6.54 -27.01
C VAL A 241 16.33 -6.43 -27.79
N TYR A 242 17.18 -5.44 -27.50
CA TYR A 242 18.53 -5.32 -28.08
C TYR A 242 19.65 -5.58 -27.06
N ASP A 243 19.74 -6.83 -26.60
CA ASP A 243 20.97 -7.63 -26.61
C ASP A 243 20.64 -9.05 -26.11
N THR A 244 19.98 -9.85 -26.95
CA THR A 244 19.99 -11.31 -26.77
C THR A 244 20.57 -11.95 -28.01
N SER A 245 21.88 -11.73 -28.18
CA SER A 245 22.67 -12.75 -28.84
C SER A 245 22.54 -14.06 -28.04
N ASN A 246 21.70 -14.98 -28.55
CA ASN A 246 21.60 -16.40 -28.19
C ASN A 246 21.16 -16.84 -26.78
N GLU A 247 20.71 -15.97 -25.88
CA GLU A 247 20.18 -16.46 -24.59
C GLU A 247 18.67 -16.69 -24.61
N LYS A 248 18.26 -17.92 -24.25
CA LYS A 248 16.84 -18.30 -24.12
C LYS A 248 16.15 -17.36 -23.12
N PRO A 249 14.93 -16.85 -23.42
CA PRO A 249 14.21 -16.01 -22.46
C PRO A 249 13.96 -16.79 -21.17
N MET A 250 14.44 -16.25 -20.06
CA MET A 250 14.27 -16.82 -18.73
C MET A 250 12.97 -16.24 -18.14
N ILE A 251 11.93 -17.06 -18.05
CA ILE A 251 10.66 -16.68 -17.43
C ILE A 251 10.75 -17.04 -15.94
N MET A 252 10.72 -16.03 -15.07
CA MET A 252 10.65 -16.23 -13.62
C MET A 252 9.21 -16.10 -13.14
N ILE A 253 8.69 -17.17 -12.52
CA ILE A 253 7.35 -17.20 -11.92
C ILE A 253 7.52 -17.12 -10.40
N SER A 254 7.08 -16.02 -9.78
CA SER A 254 7.03 -15.90 -8.32
C SER A 254 5.72 -16.48 -7.78
N TYR A 255 5.79 -17.40 -6.81
CA TYR A 255 4.61 -18.05 -6.23
C TYR A 255 4.81 -18.43 -4.75
N ALA A 256 3.71 -18.60 -4.02
CA ALA A 256 3.72 -19.10 -2.64
C ALA A 256 3.88 -20.63 -2.61
N HIS A 257 4.77 -21.15 -1.76
CA HIS A 257 5.17 -22.58 -1.63
C HIS A 257 4.04 -23.64 -1.55
N ALA A 258 2.77 -23.24 -1.48
CA ALA A 258 1.61 -24.14 -1.49
C ALA A 258 1.16 -24.58 -2.90
N ASN A 259 1.69 -24.01 -4.00
CA ASN A 259 1.11 -24.16 -5.34
C ASN A 259 2.05 -24.75 -6.43
N ASN A 260 2.99 -25.64 -6.08
CA ASN A 260 3.91 -26.25 -7.05
C ASN A 260 3.18 -26.88 -8.27
N GLN A 261 2.07 -27.60 -8.04
CA GLN A 261 1.31 -28.24 -9.12
C GLN A 261 0.69 -27.27 -10.12
N PHE A 262 0.38 -26.03 -9.70
CA PHE A 262 -0.16 -25.01 -10.58
C PHE A 262 0.94 -24.41 -11.46
N CYS A 263 2.12 -24.17 -10.89
CA CYS A 263 3.29 -23.70 -11.61
C CYS A 263 3.79 -24.73 -12.63
N ASP A 264 3.79 -26.02 -12.28
CA ASP A 264 4.13 -27.11 -13.21
C ASP A 264 3.19 -27.15 -14.41
N LYS A 265 1.89 -26.88 -14.21
CA LYS A 265 0.90 -26.78 -15.30
C LYS A 265 1.15 -25.57 -16.21
N ILE A 266 1.51 -24.43 -15.64
CA ILE A 266 1.86 -23.23 -16.43
C ILE A 266 3.09 -23.49 -17.27
N LEU A 267 4.14 -24.08 -16.69
CA LEU A 267 5.38 -24.42 -17.40
C LEU A 267 5.09 -25.43 -18.53
N ALA A 268 4.27 -26.46 -18.27
CA ALA A 268 3.90 -27.45 -19.28
C ALA A 268 3.13 -26.82 -20.46
N GLU A 269 2.21 -25.90 -20.21
CA GLU A 269 1.47 -25.21 -21.28
C GLU A 269 2.35 -24.24 -22.08
N ILE A 270 3.29 -23.55 -21.42
CA ILE A 270 4.29 -22.71 -22.10
C ILE A 270 5.17 -23.56 -23.03
N GLU A 271 5.66 -24.71 -22.55
CA GLU A 271 6.45 -25.63 -23.37
C GLU A 271 5.65 -26.22 -24.55
N LYS A 272 4.40 -26.61 -24.31
CA LYS A 272 3.52 -27.14 -25.36
C LYS A 272 3.28 -26.12 -26.46
N LYS A 273 3.01 -24.86 -26.09
CA LYS A 273 2.81 -23.76 -27.04
C LYS A 273 4.10 -23.43 -27.82
N ARG A 274 5.26 -23.54 -27.17
CA ARG A 274 6.56 -23.40 -27.83
C ARG A 274 6.82 -24.49 -28.88
N ARG A 275 6.45 -25.74 -28.58
CA ARG A 275 6.55 -26.86 -29.54
C ARG A 275 5.59 -26.71 -30.71
N SER A 276 4.39 -26.16 -30.51
CA SER A 276 3.47 -25.91 -31.63
C SER A 276 3.95 -24.81 -32.57
N ILE A 277 4.68 -23.82 -32.07
CA ILE A 277 5.22 -22.71 -32.90
C ILE A 277 6.46 -23.17 -33.68
N SER A 278 7.27 -24.07 -33.13
CA SER A 278 8.47 -24.61 -33.80
C SER A 278 8.19 -25.72 -34.83
N ASN A 279 6.94 -26.18 -34.94
CA ASN A 279 6.50 -27.12 -35.99
C ASN A 279 5.75 -26.40 -37.14
N LEU A 280 5.78 -25.07 -37.16
CA LEU A 280 5.18 -24.22 -38.20
C LEU A 280 6.24 -23.59 -39.14
N ASP A 281 7.51 -23.92 -38.93
CA ASP A 281 8.64 -23.68 -39.85
C ASP A 281 9.10 -25.03 -40.46
#